data_AF-A0A2M8SA38-F1
#
_entry.id   AF-A0A2M8SA38-F1
#
_cell.length_a   1.000
_cell.length_b   1.000
_cell.length_c   1.000
_cell.angle_alpha   90.00
_cell.angle_beta   90.00
_cell.angle_gamma   90.00
#
_symmetry.space_group_name_H-M   'P 1'
#
loop_
_entity.id
_entity.type
_entity.pdbx_description
1 polymer ?
#
loop_
_entity_poly.entity_id
_entity_poly.type
_entity_poly.pdbx_seq_one_letter_code
_entity_poly.pdbx_strand_id
1 'polypeptide(L)'
;MSTEILSLPQKGRTKKEILAEMRAARDHDIKWEQGRVFGLVYHISDEIDNLLKEAFTMFFAENGLNPTAFPSLRKFETEVVAMTAALLGGDQNVCGNITTGGTESLLMAVKTARD
;
A
#
# COMPACT_ATOMS: atom_id res chain seq x y z
N MET A 1 -10.73 -25.53 3.49
CA MET A 1 -11.47 -24.38 2.93
C MET A 1 -12.93 -24.60 3.22
N SER A 2 -13.64 -23.64 3.82
CA SER A 2 -15.08 -23.79 4.03
C SER A 2 -15.78 -23.86 2.68
N THR A 3 -16.68 -24.83 2.53
CA THR A 3 -17.47 -25.09 1.32
C THR A 3 -18.78 -24.31 1.30
N GLU A 4 -19.00 -23.40 2.24
CA GLU A 4 -20.20 -22.57 2.30
C GLU A 4 -20.08 -21.34 1.39
N ILE A 5 -21.12 -21.10 0.60
CA ILE A 5 -21.26 -19.88 -0.19
C ILE A 5 -21.54 -18.73 0.78
N LEU A 6 -20.56 -17.85 0.94
CA LEU A 6 -20.73 -16.62 1.71
C LEU A 6 -21.63 -15.64 0.96
N SER A 7 -22.68 -15.14 1.61
CA SER A 7 -23.56 -14.08 1.10
C SER A 7 -23.41 -12.80 1.92
N LEU A 8 -23.72 -11.65 1.32
CA LEU A 8 -23.81 -10.40 2.08
C LEU A 8 -24.82 -10.56 3.24
N PRO A 9 -24.48 -10.13 4.48
CA PRO A 9 -25.43 -10.21 5.59
C PRO A 9 -26.71 -9.43 5.28
N GLN A 10 -27.87 -10.02 5.56
CA GLN A 10 -29.17 -9.35 5.36
C GLN A 10 -29.34 -8.10 6.25
N LYS A 11 -28.57 -8.01 7.34
CA LYS A 11 -28.56 -6.88 8.27
C LYS A 11 -27.14 -6.37 8.42
N GLY A 12 -26.99 -5.05 8.34
CA GLY A 12 -25.71 -4.38 8.61
C GLY A 12 -25.24 -4.68 10.03
N ARG A 13 -23.95 -4.99 10.16
CA ARG A 13 -23.31 -5.20 11.45
C ARG A 13 -22.80 -3.87 12.00
N THR A 14 -22.76 -3.76 13.32
CA THR A 14 -22.19 -2.59 13.98
C THR A 14 -20.68 -2.54 13.80
N LYS A 15 -20.10 -1.33 13.84
CA LYS A 15 -18.64 -1.13 13.86
C LYS A 15 -17.95 -1.97 14.94
N LYS A 16 -18.57 -2.09 16.12
CA LYS A 16 -18.01 -2.85 17.24
C LYS A 16 -17.88 -4.34 16.91
N GLU A 17 -18.93 -4.93 16.32
CA GLU A 17 -18.95 -6.34 15.94
C GLU A 17 -17.92 -6.64 14.85
N ILE A 18 -17.84 -5.80 13.81
CA ILE A 18 -16.89 -5.96 12.70
C ILE A 18 -15.46 -5.91 13.23
N LEU A 19 -15.12 -4.87 14.01
CA LEU A 19 -13.76 -4.71 14.52
C LEU A 19 -13.37 -5.79 15.55
N ALA A 20 -14.33 -6.32 16.31
CA ALA A 20 -14.06 -7.42 17.23
C ALA A 20 -13.69 -8.71 16.50
N GLU A 21 -14.41 -9.04 15.42
CA GLU A 21 -14.09 -10.19 14.58
C GLU A 21 -12.73 -10.03 13.90
N MET A 22 -12.44 -8.87 13.31
CA MET A 22 -11.14 -8.61 12.68
C MET A 22 -9.97 -8.78 13.65
N ARG A 23 -10.13 -8.35 14.91
CA ARG A 23 -9.11 -8.56 15.96
C ARG A 23 -8.95 -10.05 16.29
N ALA A 24 -10.04 -10.78 16.48
CA ALA A 24 -9.98 -12.22 16.75
C ALA A 24 -9.36 -13.00 15.58
N ALA A 25 -9.61 -12.58 14.33
CA ALA A 25 -8.96 -13.15 13.17
C ALA A 25 -7.44 -12.89 13.20
N ARG A 26 -7.03 -11.63 13.43
CA ARG A 26 -5.62 -11.22 13.56
C ARG A 26 -4.87 -12.00 14.65
N ASP A 27 -5.56 -12.48 15.68
CA ASP A 27 -4.91 -13.28 16.73
C ASP A 27 -4.28 -14.58 16.20
N HIS A 28 -4.74 -15.09 15.05
CA HIS A 28 -4.22 -16.26 14.37
C HIS A 28 -3.07 -15.94 13.40
N ASP A 29 -2.81 -14.67 13.12
CA ASP A 29 -1.70 -14.26 12.26
C ASP A 29 -0.36 -14.51 12.96
N ILE A 30 0.67 -14.67 12.14
CA ILE A 30 2.04 -14.79 12.62
C ILE A 30 2.43 -13.56 13.44
N LYS A 31 3.03 -13.78 14.62
CA LYS A 31 3.49 -12.70 15.52
C LYS A 31 4.84 -12.17 15.07
N TRP A 32 4.85 -11.51 13.90
CA TRP A 32 6.06 -10.99 13.27
C TRP A 32 6.79 -9.98 14.15
N GLU A 33 6.08 -9.28 15.03
CA GLU A 33 6.63 -8.33 16.02
C GLU A 33 7.59 -9.02 17.00
N GLN A 34 7.52 -10.35 17.15
CA GLN A 34 8.44 -11.13 18.00
C GLN A 34 9.80 -11.44 17.32
N GLY A 35 10.02 -10.93 16.10
CA GLY A 35 11.31 -11.02 15.39
C GLY A 35 11.65 -12.40 14.82
N ARG A 36 10.68 -13.32 14.73
CA ARG A 36 10.92 -14.72 14.29
C ARG A 36 10.44 -15.02 12.87
N VAL A 37 10.28 -13.98 12.04
CA VAL A 37 9.76 -14.09 10.68
C VAL A 37 10.78 -13.50 9.73
N PHE A 38 11.24 -14.30 8.76
CA PHE A 38 12.14 -13.83 7.72
C PHE A 38 11.32 -13.19 6.58
N GLY A 39 11.54 -11.90 6.33
CA GLY A 39 10.81 -11.13 5.32
C GLY A 39 9.36 -10.81 5.72
N LEU A 40 8.50 -10.62 4.71
CA LEU A 40 7.07 -10.30 4.80
C LEU A 40 6.72 -8.92 5.37
N VAL A 41 7.24 -8.56 6.55
CA VAL A 41 6.97 -7.27 7.20
C VAL A 41 8.29 -6.54 7.46
N TYR A 42 8.46 -5.39 6.83
CA TYR A 42 9.65 -4.53 6.95
C TYR A 42 9.38 -3.37 7.92
N HIS A 43 9.17 -3.69 9.19
CA HIS A 43 8.95 -2.68 10.24
C HIS A 43 10.27 -2.01 10.64
N ILE A 44 10.22 -0.69 10.81
CA ILE A 44 11.38 0.14 11.20
C ILE A 44 11.24 0.59 12.65
N SER A 45 10.15 1.29 12.97
CA SER A 45 9.83 1.75 14.32
C SER A 45 8.36 2.15 14.44
N ASP A 46 7.84 2.18 15.66
CA ASP A 46 6.47 2.66 15.95
C ASP A 46 6.26 4.13 15.55
N GLU A 47 7.31 4.95 15.59
CA GLU A 47 7.27 6.34 15.13
C GLU A 47 6.96 6.43 13.63
N ILE A 48 7.66 5.64 12.81
CA ILE A 48 7.41 5.56 11.38
C ILE A 48 6.02 4.97 11.10
N ASP A 49 5.62 3.93 11.82
CA ASP A 49 4.29 3.34 11.66
C ASP A 49 3.16 4.35 11.94
N ASN A 50 3.35 5.23 12.94
CA ASN A 50 2.37 6.28 13.26
C ASN A 50 2.30 7.34 12.16
N LEU A 51 3.44 7.78 11.65
CA LEU A 51 3.51 8.71 10.51
C LEU A 51 2.78 8.12 9.28
N LEU A 52 3.04 6.86 8.95
CA LEU A 52 2.42 6.19 7.81
C LEU A 52 0.90 6.04 7.99
N LYS A 53 0.43 5.71 9.20
CA LYS A 53 -1.02 5.62 9.50
C LYS A 53 -1.71 6.98 9.37
N GLU A 54 -1.06 8.06 9.83
CA GLU A 54 -1.59 9.41 9.72
C GLU A 54 -1.70 9.85 8.25
N ALA A 55 -0.63 9.68 7.48
CA ALA A 55 -0.63 9.98 6.05
C ALA A 55 -1.68 9.17 5.27
N PHE A 56 -1.77 7.86 5.53
CA PHE A 56 -2.78 7.01 4.90
C PHE A 56 -4.21 7.45 5.25
N THR A 57 -4.48 7.78 6.51
CA THR A 57 -5.80 8.23 6.93
C THR A 57 -6.16 9.58 6.30
N MET A 58 -5.17 10.47 6.15
CA MET A 58 -5.34 11.77 5.50
C MET A 58 -5.78 11.64 4.03
N PHE A 59 -5.20 10.69 3.30
CA PHE A 59 -5.43 10.48 1.87
C PHE A 59 -6.32 9.27 1.55
N PHE A 60 -6.98 8.68 2.55
CA PHE A 60 -7.66 7.38 2.48
C PHE A 60 -8.66 7.24 1.32
N ALA A 61 -9.31 8.34 0.94
CA ALA A 61 -10.34 8.38 -0.10
C ALA A 61 -9.90 9.09 -1.39
N GLU A 62 -8.65 9.57 -1.47
CA GLU A 62 -8.16 10.25 -2.67
C GLU A 62 -7.80 9.25 -3.78
N ASN A 63 -7.86 9.68 -5.04
CA ASN A 63 -7.70 8.81 -6.19
C ASN A 63 -6.75 9.39 -7.24
N GLY A 64 -5.62 8.72 -7.48
CA GLY A 64 -4.60 9.12 -8.46
C GLY A 64 -5.04 9.13 -9.93
N LEU A 65 -6.24 8.62 -10.26
CA LEU A 65 -6.77 8.61 -11.63
C LEU A 65 -6.91 10.02 -12.24
N ASN A 66 -7.25 11.02 -11.42
CA ASN A 66 -7.38 12.40 -11.88
C ASN A 66 -6.39 13.34 -11.18
N PRO A 67 -5.21 13.60 -11.78
CA PRO A 67 -4.18 14.44 -11.17
C PRO A 67 -4.53 15.93 -11.08
N THR A 68 -5.60 16.38 -11.74
CA THR A 68 -6.11 17.76 -11.57
C THR A 68 -7.05 17.89 -10.38
N ALA A 69 -7.77 16.81 -10.04
CA ALA A 69 -8.62 16.75 -8.86
C ALA A 69 -7.81 16.62 -7.56
N PHE A 70 -6.68 15.90 -7.60
CA PHE A 70 -5.82 15.65 -6.44
C PHE A 70 -4.37 16.08 -6.72
N PRO A 71 -4.08 17.40 -6.77
CA PRO A 71 -2.75 17.90 -7.06
C PRO A 71 -1.73 17.55 -5.96
N SER A 72 -2.19 17.29 -4.73
CA SER A 72 -1.38 16.74 -3.62
C SER A 72 -0.76 15.40 -3.98
N LEU A 73 -1.57 14.43 -4.43
CA LEU A 73 -1.10 13.11 -4.84
C LEU A 73 -0.08 13.21 -5.97
N ARG A 74 -0.40 13.99 -7.01
CA ARG A 74 0.53 14.22 -8.13
C ARG A 74 1.88 14.73 -7.64
N LYS A 75 1.89 15.71 -6.73
CA LYS A 75 3.12 16.26 -6.14
C LYS A 75 3.92 15.14 -5.47
N PHE A 76 3.31 14.41 -4.53
CA PHE A 76 4.03 13.39 -3.76
C PHE A 76 4.53 12.23 -4.62
N GLU A 77 3.73 11.75 -5.58
CA GLU A 77 4.18 10.70 -6.51
C GLU A 77 5.38 11.16 -7.35
N THR A 78 5.34 12.41 -7.85
CA THR A 78 6.44 12.98 -8.65
C THR A 78 7.71 13.14 -7.80
N GLU A 79 7.58 13.61 -6.56
CA GLU A 79 8.71 13.77 -5.63
C GLU A 79 9.33 12.41 -5.25
N VAL A 80 8.52 11.38 -4.99
CA VAL A 80 9.02 10.02 -4.70
C VAL A 80 9.77 9.44 -5.90
N VAL A 81 9.25 9.60 -7.11
CA VAL A 81 9.94 9.15 -8.33
C VAL A 81 11.27 9.88 -8.49
N ALA A 82 11.29 11.21 -8.33
CA ALA A 82 12.51 12.01 -8.46
C ALA A 82 13.58 11.65 -7.41
N MET A 83 13.18 11.50 -6.13
CA MET A 83 14.08 11.07 -5.07
C MET A 83 14.64 9.66 -5.32
N THR A 84 13.81 8.74 -5.82
CA THR A 84 14.25 7.36 -6.15
C THR A 84 15.21 7.35 -7.33
N ALA A 85 14.96 8.16 -8.37
CA ALA A 85 15.87 8.30 -9.50
C ALA A 85 17.24 8.84 -9.04
N ALA A 86 17.26 9.89 -8.22
CA ALA A 86 18.48 10.45 -7.66
C ALA A 86 19.24 9.42 -6.79
N LEU A 87 18.53 8.67 -5.94
CA LEU A 87 19.11 7.62 -5.09
C LEU A 87 19.83 6.53 -5.91
N LEU A 88 19.32 6.23 -7.11
CA LEU A 88 19.88 5.23 -8.02
C LEU A 88 20.90 5.81 -9.03
N GLY A 89 21.32 7.07 -8.85
CA GLY A 89 22.33 7.72 -9.70
C GLY A 89 21.80 8.25 -11.04
N GLY A 90 20.49 8.48 -11.15
CA GLY A 90 19.87 9.09 -12.33
C GLY A 90 20.13 10.60 -12.46
N ASP A 91 19.98 11.12 -13.68
CA ASP A 91 20.08 12.54 -14.02
C ASP A 91 18.70 13.13 -14.40
N GLN A 92 18.67 14.37 -14.92
CA GLN A 92 17.41 15.00 -15.35
C GLN A 92 16.69 14.31 -16.53
N ASN A 93 17.34 13.35 -17.19
CA ASN A 93 16.73 12.60 -18.29
C ASN A 93 16.01 11.34 -17.80
N VAL A 94 16.21 10.94 -16.54
CA VAL A 94 15.53 9.80 -15.94
C VAL A 94 14.11 10.20 -15.53
N CYS A 95 13.13 9.40 -15.95
CA CYS A 95 11.73 9.54 -15.58
C CYS A 95 11.15 8.20 -15.11
N GLY A 96 9.93 8.23 -14.54
CA GLY A 96 9.28 7.03 -14.05
C GLY A 96 7.84 7.29 -13.59
N ASN A 97 7.23 6.24 -13.04
CA ASN A 97 5.91 6.28 -12.43
C ASN A 97 5.89 5.43 -11.14
N ILE A 98 4.88 5.67 -10.29
CA ILE A 98 4.58 4.80 -9.16
C ILE A 98 3.76 3.61 -9.68
N THR A 99 4.01 2.43 -9.12
CA THR A 99 3.26 1.19 -9.40
C THR A 99 2.86 0.54 -8.08
N THR A 100 1.94 -0.43 -8.12
CA THR A 100 1.41 -1.12 -6.93
C THR A 100 2.42 -2.03 -6.23
N GLY A 101 3.53 -2.38 -6.91
CA GLY A 101 4.61 -3.18 -6.36
C GLY A 101 5.54 -3.71 -7.44
N GLY A 102 6.60 -4.40 -7.01
CA GLY A 102 7.68 -4.82 -7.92
C GLY A 102 7.24 -5.70 -9.09
N THR A 103 6.19 -6.51 -8.94
CA THR A 103 5.65 -7.32 -10.05
C THR A 103 5.10 -6.44 -11.16
N GLU A 104 4.30 -5.42 -10.83
CA GLU A 104 3.80 -4.47 -11.83
C GLU A 104 4.93 -3.64 -12.44
N SER A 105 5.92 -3.21 -11.64
CA SER A 105 7.09 -2.50 -12.16
C SER A 105 7.84 -3.32 -13.24
N LEU A 106 8.05 -4.62 -12.99
CA LEU A 106 8.67 -5.53 -13.95
C LEU A 106 7.82 -5.69 -15.22
N LEU A 107 6.51 -5.86 -15.07
CA LEU A 107 5.60 -5.98 -16.21
C LEU A 107 5.59 -4.71 -17.08
N MET A 108 5.60 -3.53 -16.46
CA MET A 108 5.64 -2.25 -17.16
C MET A 108 6.96 -2.05 -17.91
N ALA A 109 8.09 -2.47 -17.35
CA ALA A 109 9.38 -2.43 -18.04
C ALA A 109 9.39 -3.36 -19.27
N VAL A 110 8.95 -4.61 -19.11
CA VAL A 110 8.90 -5.59 -20.21
C VAL A 110 7.94 -5.15 -21.30
N LYS A 111 6.75 -4.66 -20.94
CA LYS A 111 5.77 -4.12 -21.91
C LYS A 111 6.37 -2.96 -22.70
N THR A 112 7.02 -2.01 -22.03
CA THR A 112 7.63 -0.83 -22.67
C THR A 112 8.75 -1.22 -23.62
N ALA A 113 9.58 -2.22 -23.30
CA ALA A 113 10.66 -2.68 -24.19
C ALA A 113 10.16 -3.50 -25.39
N ARG A 114 8.98 -4.14 -25.26
CA ARG A 114 8.36 -4.93 -26.33
C ARG A 114 7.72 -4.04 -27.40
N ASP A 115 7.07 -2.95 -26.99
CA ASP A 115 6.33 -2.03 -27.86
C ASP A 115 7.28 -1.10 -28.64
#